data_AF-A0A4Q3BSY0-F1
#
_entry.id   AF-A0A4Q3BSY0-F1
#
_cell.length_a   1.000
_cell.length_b   1.000
_cell.length_c   1.000
_cell.angle_alpha   90.00
_cell.angle_beta   90.00
_cell.angle_gamma   90.00
#
_symmetry.space_group_name_H-M   'P 1'
#
loop_
_entity.id
_entity.type
_entity.pdbx_description
1 polymer ?
#
loop_
_entity_poly.entity_id
_entity_poly.type
_entity_poly.pdbx_seq_one_letter_code
_entity_poly.pdbx_strand_id
1 'polypeptide(L)' 'MPQGGELILILGVVLLMFGGKKIPELMRGLGKGIREFNDAKEKVKTNLEEGIQKAESAAPKIEN' A
#
# COMPACT_ATOMS: atom_id res chain seq x y z
N MET A 1 -14.19 -14.64 -29.96
CA MET A 1 -14.13 -13.71 -28.82
C MET A 1 -14.20 -14.53 -27.56
N PRO A 2 -13.29 -14.36 -26.59
CA PRO A 2 -13.27 -15.20 -25.40
C PRO A 2 -14.59 -15.05 -24.65
N GLN A 3 -15.29 -16.17 -24.51
CA GLN A 3 -16.57 -16.26 -23.83
C GLN A 3 -16.22 -16.32 -22.34
N GLY A 4 -16.74 -15.40 -21.52
CA GLY A 4 -16.36 -15.22 -20.11
C GLY A 4 -16.44 -16.47 -19.20
N GLY A 5 -16.95 -17.60 -19.71
CA GLY A 5 -16.88 -18.90 -19.07
C GLY A 5 -15.44 -19.42 -18.81
N GLU A 6 -14.45 -19.07 -19.64
CA GLU A 6 -13.05 -19.47 -19.39
C GLU A 6 -12.50 -18.88 -18.09
N LEU A 7 -12.80 -17.61 -17.83
CA LEU A 7 -12.41 -16.93 -16.59
C LEU A 7 -13.07 -17.57 -15.36
N ILE A 8 -14.35 -17.94 -15.47
CA ILE A 8 -15.08 -18.62 -14.39
C ILE A 8 -14.48 -20.00 -14.08
N LEU A 9 -14.09 -20.75 -15.10
CA LEU A 9 -13.43 -22.05 -14.95
C LEU A 9 -12.08 -21.93 -14.24
N ILE A 10 -11.25 -20.97 -14.66
CA ILE A 10 -9.95 -20.68 -14.01
C ILE A 10 -10.16 -20.28 -12.55
N LEU A 11 -11.11 -19.37 -12.29
CA LEU A 11 -11.42 -18.94 -10.92
C LEU A 11 -11.92 -20.12 -10.07
N GLY A 12 -12.73 -21.00 -10.66
CA GLY A 12 -13.22 -22.23 -10.03
C GLY A 12 -12.08 -23.19 -9.66
N VAL A 13 -11.13 -23.44 -10.56
CA VAL A 13 -9.95 -24.28 -10.28
C VAL A 13 -9.08 -23.68 -9.17
N VAL A 14 -8.82 -22.36 -9.23
CA VAL A 14 -8.07 -21.65 -8.19
C VAL A 14 -8.80 -21.75 -6.84
N LEU A 15 -10.11 -21.56 -6.81
CA LEU A 15 -10.93 -21.71 -5.61
C LEU A 15 -10.96 -23.15 -5.07
N LEU A 16 -10.85 -24.17 -5.91
CA LEU A 16 -10.73 -25.56 -5.46
C LEU A 16 -9.36 -25.86 -4.87
N MET A 17 -8.27 -25.34 -5.46
CA MET A 17 -6.91 -25.54 -4.96
C MET A 17 -6.65 -24.78 -3.65
N PHE A 18 -7.08 -23.52 -3.57
CA PHE A 18 -6.83 -22.66 -2.42
C PHE A 18 -7.99 -22.65 -1.42
N GLY A 19 -9.19 -23.05 -1.82
CA GLY A 19 -10.41 -22.95 -1.02
C GLY A 19 -11.01 -21.54 -1.02
N GLY A 20 -12.34 -21.44 -1.00
CA GLY A 20 -13.05 -20.16 -1.01
C GLY A 20 -12.78 -19.24 0.18
N LYS A 21 -12.18 -19.76 1.26
CA LYS A 21 -11.81 -18.98 2.45
C LYS A 21 -10.41 -18.34 2.37
N LYS A 22 -9.46 -18.91 1.61
CA LYS A 22 -8.08 -18.38 1.56
C LYS A 22 -7.98 -17.10 0.74
N ILE A 23 -8.72 -16.98 -0.36
CA ILE A 23 -8.74 -15.76 -1.19
C ILE A 23 -9.15 -14.51 -0.37
N PRO A 24 -10.29 -14.50 0.36
CA PRO A 24 -10.68 -13.34 1.16
C PRO A 24 -9.77 -13.11 2.37
N GLU A 25 -9.17 -14.15 2.94
CA GLU A 25 -8.19 -14.03 4.03
C GLU A 25 -6.90 -13.35 3.56
N LEU A 26 -6.37 -13.77 2.40
CA LEU A 26 -5.21 -13.15 1.75
C LEU A 26 -5.50 -11.70 1.33
N MET A 27 -6.66 -11.42 0.75
CA MET A 27 -7.07 -10.05 0.40
C MET A 27 -7.15 -9.15 1.63
N ARG A 28 -7.70 -9.64 2.75
CA ARG A 28 -7.74 -8.89 4.00
C ARG A 28 -6.34 -8.64 4.58
N GLY A 29 -5.46 -9.63 4.56
CA GLY A 29 -4.08 -9.49 5.00
C GLY A 29 -3.28 -8.49 4.15
N LEU A 30 -3.34 -8.65 2.82
CA LEU A 30 -2.69 -7.76 1.88
C LEU A 30 -3.23 -6.33 1.98
N GLY A 31 -4.55 -6.16 2.08
CA GLY A 31 -5.18 -4.84 2.22
C GLY A 31 -4.76 -4.11 3.49
N LYS A 32 -4.63 -4.83 4.62
CA LYS A 32 -4.09 -4.26 5.86
C LYS A 32 -2.62 -3.86 5.70
N GLY A 33 -1.80 -4.74 5.13
CA GLY A 33 -0.37 -4.46 4.90
C GLY A 33 -0.14 -3.26 3.98
N ILE A 34 -0.89 -3.14 2.88
CA ILE A 34 -0.83 -1.97 1.99
C ILE A 34 -1.24 -0.69 2.71
N ARG A 35 -2.29 -0.75 3.55
CA ARG A 35 -2.74 0.41 4.32
C ARG A 35 -1.68 0.88 5.32
N GLU A 36 -1.14 -0.04 6.12
CA GLU A 36 -0.06 0.28 7.08
C GLU A 36 1.20 0.81 6.38
N PHE A 37 1.53 0.25 5.20
CA PHE A 37 2.64 0.74 4.39
C PHE A 37 2.43 2.18 3.90
N ASN A 38 1.22 2.49 3.43
CA ASN A 38 0.87 3.85 3.00
C ASN A 38 0.90 4.84 4.17
N ASP A 39 0.33 4.47 5.32
CA ASP A 39 0.32 5.30 6.52
C ASP A 39 1.76 5.58 7.02
N ALA A 40 2.64 4.57 6.97
CA ALA A 40 4.05 4.73 7.33
C ALA A 40 4.79 5.66 6.34
N LYS A 41 4.56 5.48 5.04
CA LYS A 41 5.16 6.33 4.00
C LYS A 41 4.75 7.81 4.19
N GLU A 42 3.48 8.07 4.48
CA GLU A 42 2.98 9.42 4.71
C GLU A 42 3.64 10.07 5.92
N LYS A 43 3.69 9.35 7.06
CA LYS A 43 4.39 9.82 8.26
C LYS A 43 5.85 10.15 8.00
N VAL A 44 6.58 9.29 7.28
CA VAL A 44 7.99 9.54 6.96
C VAL A 44 8.14 10.81 6.11
N LYS A 45 7.26 11.03 5.13
CA LYS A 45 7.28 12.23 4.28
C LYS A 45 7.08 13.50 5.12
N THR A 46 6.08 13.52 5.99
CA THR A 46 5.80 14.67 6.87
C THR A 46 6.98 14.97 7.81
N ASN A 47 7.54 13.94 8.48
CA ASN A 47 8.68 14.13 9.38
C ASN A 47 9.93 14.62 8.64
N LEU A 48 10.14 14.16 7.40
CA LEU A 48 11.26 14.62 6.58
C LEU A 48 11.08 16.08 6.15
N GLU A 49 9.88 16.48 5.71
CA GLU A 49 9.56 17.85 5.35
C GLU A 49 9.70 18.81 6.54
N GLU A 50 9.23 18.41 7.73
CA GLU A 50 9.40 19.17 8.97
C GLU A 50 10.87 19.27 9.41
N GLY A 51 11.64 18.19 9.28
CA GLY A 51 13.08 18.17 9.58
C GLY A 51 13.89 19.10 8.68
N ILE A 52 13.55 19.15 7.39
CA ILE A 52 14.20 20.04 6.41
C ILE A 52 13.83 21.50 6.69
N GLN A 53 12.55 21.82 6.92
CA GLN A 53 12.13 23.19 7.26
C GLN A 53 12.76 23.72 8.56
N LYS A 54 12.96 22.83 9.54
CA LYS A 54 13.57 23.18 10.83
C LYS A 54 15.09 23.37 10.71
N ALA A 55 15.75 22.59 9.85
CA ALA A 55 17.17 22.79 9.52
C ALA A 55 17.41 24.11 8.76
N GLU A 56 16.50 24.48 7.86
CA GLU A 56 16.59 25.70 7.07
C GLU A 56 16.28 26.96 7.90
N SER A 57 15.34 26.88 8.85
CA SER A 57 15.01 28.00 9.76
C SER A 57 16.06 28.24 10.87
N ALA A 58 16.99 27.32 11.09
CA ALA A 58 18.08 27.45 12.06
C ALA A 58 19.38 28.02 11.44
N ALA A 59 19.45 28.20 10.12
CA ALA A 59 20.54 28.94 9.51
C ALA A 59 20.38 30.43 9.84
N PRO A 60 21.38 31.06 10.50
CA PRO A 60 21.29 32.47 10.85
C PRO A 60 21.12 33.26 9.56
N LYS A 61 20.04 34.04 9.46
CA LYS A 61 19.93 35.11 8.47
C LYS A 61 21.15 36.00 8.69
N ILE A 62 22.13 35.91 7.80
CA ILE A 62 23.20 36.89 7.71
C ILE A 62 22.52 38.12 7.11
N GLU A 63 22.01 38.95 8.02
CA GLU A 63 21.49 40.28 7.76
C GLU A 63 22.68 41.17 7.36
N ASN A 64 22.61 41.77 6.17
CA ASN A 64 23.55 42.78 5.65
C ASN A 64 22.91 44.16 5.72
#